data_AF-A0A3S3MYU7-F1
#
_entry.id   AF-A0A3S3MYU7-F1
#
_cell.length_a   1.000
_cell.length_b   1.000
_cell.length_c   1.000
_cell.angle_alpha   90.00
_cell.angle_beta   90.00
_cell.angle_gamma   90.00
#
_symmetry.space_group_name_H-M   'P 1'
#
loop_
_entity.id
_entity.type
_entity.pdbx_description
1 polymer ?
#
loop_
_entity_poly.entity_id
_entity_poly.type
_entity_poly.pdbx_seq_one_letter_code
_entity_poly.pdbx_strand_id
1 'polypeptide(L)'
;MVRPSGIALCHQQMSLWLQEMMKWYICGISKHCVDGGQKLAITVEAAVEGPSLPPTPSKEAGAPTINSANGVLQSGYHALLAAIALLAMVVMV
;
A
#
# COMPACT_ATOMS: atom_id res chain seq x y z
N MET A 1 20.50 17.15 38.58
CA MET A 1 20.06 17.79 37.33
C MET A 1 21.12 17.58 36.26
N VAL A 2 20.91 16.68 35.31
CA VAL A 2 21.82 16.47 34.18
C VAL A 2 21.48 17.56 33.15
N ARG A 3 22.41 18.49 32.89
CA ARG A 3 22.27 19.44 31.76
C ARG A 3 22.32 18.60 30.48
N PRO A 4 21.27 18.59 29.64
CA PRO A 4 21.37 17.92 28.35
C PRO A 4 22.41 18.65 27.51
N SER A 5 23.37 17.91 26.97
CA SER A 5 24.35 18.41 26.00
C SER A 5 23.62 19.07 24.82
N GLY A 6 24.11 20.20 24.32
CA GLY A 6 23.47 20.98 23.24
C GLY A 6 23.20 20.20 21.94
N ILE A 7 23.83 19.04 21.76
CA ILE A 7 23.57 18.10 20.64
C ILE A 7 22.18 17.45 20.77
N ALA A 8 21.72 17.12 21.97
CA ALA A 8 20.40 16.52 22.19
C ALA A 8 19.26 17.51 21.86
N LEU A 9 19.46 18.79 22.18
CA LEU A 9 18.52 19.86 21.83
C LEU A 9 18.46 20.11 20.31
N CYS A 10 19.60 20.03 19.61
CA CYS A 10 19.64 20.19 18.15
C CYS A 10 19.01 19.01 17.40
N HIS A 11 19.23 17.78 17.90
CA HIS A 11 18.61 16.56 17.35
C HIS A 11 17.08 16.59 17.53
N GLN A 12 16.60 17.01 18.70
CA GLN A 12 15.16 17.05 19.00
C GLN A 12 14.43 18.22 18.32
N GLN A 13 15.11 19.36 18.16
CA GLN A 13 14.60 20.49 17.39
C GLN A 13 14.45 20.09 15.90
N MET A 14 15.45 19.46 15.28
CA MET A 14 15.37 19.06 13.85
C MET A 14 14.26 18.02 13.59
N SER A 15 14.02 17.10 14.52
CA SER A 15 12.95 16.09 14.38
C SER A 15 11.54 16.65 14.51
N LEU A 16 11.33 17.71 15.30
CA LEU A 16 10.02 18.37 15.40
C LEU A 16 9.63 19.11 14.10
N TRP A 17 10.60 19.62 13.34
CA TRP A 17 10.35 20.34 12.07
C TRP A 17 10.30 19.42 10.83
N LEU A 18 10.74 18.16 10.94
CA LEU A 18 10.77 17.20 9.83
C LEU A 18 9.55 16.28 9.76
N GLN A 19 8.73 16.24 10.80
CA GLN A 19 7.60 15.30 10.86
C GLN A 19 6.31 15.86 10.29
N GLU A 20 6.10 17.19 10.28
CA GLU A 20 4.92 17.81 9.67
C GLU A 20 5.04 17.97 8.15
N MET A 21 5.35 16.88 7.45
CA MET A 21 5.52 16.88 6.00
C MET A 21 4.51 15.99 5.29
N MET A 22 3.95 16.52 4.20
CA MET A 22 3.13 15.76 3.27
C MET A 22 4.02 14.80 2.46
N LYS A 23 3.71 13.51 2.54
CA LYS A 23 4.38 12.44 1.78
C LYS A 23 3.45 11.93 0.68
N TRP A 24 4.01 11.75 -0.51
CA TRP A 24 3.28 11.28 -1.69
C TRP A 24 3.75 9.90 -2.10
N TYR A 25 2.79 9.02 -2.40
CA TYR A 25 3.03 7.67 -2.90
C TYR A 25 2.22 7.46 -4.18
N ILE A 26 2.87 6.94 -5.22
CA ILE A 26 2.25 6.60 -6.50
C ILE A 26 2.54 5.15 -6.85
N CYS A 27 1.58 4.46 -7.44
CA CYS A 27 1.88 3.21 -8.11
C CYS A 27 2.61 3.47 -9.43
N GLY A 28 3.76 2.82 -9.62
CA GLY A 28 4.57 2.92 -10.84
C GLY A 28 4.05 2.08 -12.02
N ILE A 29 2.98 1.31 -11.84
CA ILE A 29 2.40 0.48 -12.89
C ILE A 29 1.48 1.34 -13.78
N SER A 30 1.94 1.62 -15.00
CA SER A 30 1.26 2.34 -16.09
C SER A 30 -0.08 3.01 -15.71
N LYS A 31 -1.21 2.45 -16.16
CA LYS A 31 -2.53 3.08 -16.04
C LYS A 31 -3.13 3.04 -14.62
N HIS A 32 -2.49 2.39 -13.64
CA HIS A 32 -3.06 2.28 -12.30
C HIS A 32 -3.10 3.62 -11.56
N CYS A 33 -2.12 4.51 -11.78
CA CYS A 33 -2.11 5.83 -11.15
C CYS A 33 -3.09 6.81 -11.80
N VAL A 34 -3.12 6.86 -13.14
CA VAL A 34 -3.93 7.83 -13.91
C VAL A 34 -5.39 7.38 -14.02
N ASP A 35 -5.63 6.14 -14.44
CA ASP A 35 -6.99 5.62 -14.72
C ASP A 35 -7.56 4.91 -13.48
N GLY A 36 -6.71 4.22 -12.72
CA GLY A 36 -7.09 3.45 -11.52
C GLY A 36 -7.04 4.23 -10.20
N GLY A 37 -6.59 5.49 -10.20
CA GLY A 37 -6.53 6.33 -9.01
C GLY A 37 -5.60 5.84 -7.89
N GLN A 38 -4.66 4.93 -8.18
CA GLN A 38 -3.76 4.33 -7.19
C GLN A 38 -2.62 5.29 -6.81
N LYS A 39 -2.97 6.34 -6.06
CA LYS A 39 -2.09 7.38 -5.50
C LYS A 39 -2.56 7.75 -4.09
N LEU A 40 -1.62 8.04 -3.19
CA LEU A 40 -1.89 8.36 -1.80
C LEU A 40 -1.09 9.59 -1.35
N ALA A 41 -1.78 10.55 -0.76
CA ALA A 41 -1.19 11.68 -0.07
C ALA A 41 -1.41 11.49 1.43
N ILE A 42 -0.33 11.46 2.21
CA ILE A 42 -0.42 11.36 3.66
C ILE A 42 0.18 12.64 4.25
N THR A 43 -0.62 13.35 5.04
CA THR A 43 -0.11 14.41 5.91
C THR A 43 0.26 13.76 7.22
N VAL A 44 1.55 13.81 7.58
CA VAL A 44 1.99 13.36 8.90
C VAL A 44 1.82 14.54 9.85
N GLU A 45 0.95 14.39 10.86
CA GLU A 45 0.82 15.38 11.94
C GLU A 45 1.90 15.14 12.98
N ALA A 46 2.35 16.20 13.67
CA ALA A 46 3.32 16.03 14.75
C ALA A 46 2.76 15.09 15.83
N ALA A 47 3.50 14.03 16.13
CA ALA A 47 3.16 13.17 17.23
C ALA A 47 3.37 13.95 18.54
N VAL A 48 2.29 14.20 19.26
CA VAL A 48 2.40 14.50 20.70
C VAL A 48 2.93 13.21 21.33
N GLU A 49 4.12 13.25 21.93
CA GLU A 49 4.75 12.12 22.64
C GLU A 49 3.88 11.68 23.83
N GLY A 50 2.81 10.93 23.55
CA GLY A 50 2.11 10.08 24.50
C GLY A 50 2.70 8.67 24.48
N PRO A 51 2.45 7.82 25.50
CA PRO A 51 2.99 6.47 25.54
C PRO A 51 2.64 5.71 24.26
N SER A 52 3.66 5.41 23.45
CA SER A 52 3.51 4.63 22.22
C SER A 52 3.08 3.21 22.60
N LEU A 53 1.84 2.86 22.29
CA LEU A 53 1.37 1.48 22.43
C LEU A 53 1.99 0.65 21.29
N PRO A 54 2.57 -0.52 21.59
CA PRO A 54 3.09 -1.40 20.55
C PRO A 54 1.95 -1.79 19.59
N PRO A 55 2.23 -1.93 18.28
CA PRO A 55 1.24 -2.43 17.34
C PRO A 55 0.78 -3.80 17.83
N THR A 56 -0.52 -3.92 18.10
CA THR A 56 -1.11 -5.20 18.48
C THR A 56 -1.01 -6.11 17.26
N PRO A 57 -0.43 -7.33 17.38
CA PRO A 57 -0.43 -8.27 16.27
C PRO A 57 -1.89 -8.62 15.96
N SER A 58 -2.41 -8.09 14.87
CA SER A 58 -3.70 -8.53 14.33
C SER A 58 -3.51 -9.98 13.94
N LYS A 59 -4.24 -10.87 14.60
CA LYS A 59 -4.34 -12.27 14.20
C LYS A 59 -5.10 -12.28 12.88
N GLU A 60 -4.38 -12.20 11.77
CA GLU A 60 -4.90 -12.48 10.42
C GLU A 60 -5.36 -13.94 10.39
N ALA A 61 -6.61 -14.16 10.80
CA ALA A 61 -7.36 -15.31 10.34
C ALA A 61 -7.50 -15.13 8.84
N GLY A 62 -6.79 -15.97 8.08
CA GLY A 62 -6.61 -15.87 6.63
C GLY A 62 -7.91 -15.54 5.90
N ALA A 63 -8.10 -14.25 5.61
CA ALA A 63 -8.99 -13.83 4.55
C ALA A 63 -8.27 -14.16 3.23
N PRO A 64 -8.96 -14.74 2.23
CA PRO A 64 -8.37 -14.89 0.91
C PRO A 64 -7.90 -13.51 0.44
N THR A 65 -6.64 -13.39 0.05
CA THR A 65 -6.07 -12.17 -0.52
C THR A 65 -6.77 -11.87 -1.84
N ILE A 66 -7.88 -11.12 -1.77
CA ILE A 66 -8.55 -10.58 -2.94
C ILE A 66 -7.90 -9.23 -3.21
N ASN A 67 -6.79 -9.25 -3.94
CA ASN A 67 -6.24 -8.05 -4.55
C ASN A 67 -6.88 -7.85 -5.92
N SER A 68 -7.26 -6.61 -6.25
CA SER A 68 -7.94 -6.26 -7.50
C SER A 68 -7.18 -6.67 -8.76
N ALA A 69 -5.87 -6.95 -8.67
CA ALA A 69 -5.09 -7.48 -9.77
C ALA A 69 -5.50 -8.91 -10.17
N ASN A 70 -6.02 -9.73 -9.25
CA ASN A 70 -6.51 -11.06 -9.56
C ASN A 70 -7.76 -11.02 -10.45
N GLY A 71 -8.62 -9.99 -10.33
CA GLY A 71 -9.84 -9.88 -11.13
C GLY A 71 -9.60 -9.72 -12.64
N VAL A 72 -8.55 -8.97 -13.02
CA VAL A 72 -8.20 -8.73 -14.44
C VAL A 72 -7.60 -9.97 -15.10
N LEU A 73 -6.70 -10.66 -14.40
CA LEU A 73 -6.09 -11.91 -14.90
C LEU A 73 -7.11 -13.06 -14.96
N GLN A 74 -8.01 -13.14 -13.98
CA GLN A 74 -9.05 -14.16 -13.93
C GLN A 74 -10.07 -13.97 -15.06
N SER A 75 -10.49 -12.73 -15.34
CA SER A 75 -11.43 -12.43 -16.44
C SER A 75 -10.90 -12.84 -17.82
N GLY A 76 -9.66 -12.49 -18.15
CA GLY A 76 -9.07 -12.83 -19.45
C GLY A 76 -8.81 -14.33 -19.63
N TYR A 77 -8.36 -15.00 -18.57
CA TYR A 77 -8.06 -16.43 -18.61
C TYR A 77 -9.32 -17.29 -18.86
N HIS A 78 -10.45 -16.96 -18.21
CA HIS A 78 -11.71 -17.68 -18.42
C HIS A 78 -12.24 -17.51 -19.86
N ALA A 79 -12.13 -16.31 -20.44
CA ALA A 79 -12.55 -16.07 -21.83
C ALA A 79 -11.69 -16.87 -22.83
N LEU A 80 -10.38 -16.93 -22.60
CA LEU A 80 -9.46 -17.72 -23.42
C LEU A 80 -9.77 -19.23 -23.35
N LEU A 81 -9.99 -19.76 -22.14
CA LEU A 81 -10.36 -21.18 -21.96
C LEU A 81 -11.68 -21.52 -22.65
N ALA A 82 -12.69 -20.64 -22.55
CA ALA A 82 -13.97 -20.83 -23.21
C ALA A 82 -13.82 -20.87 -24.75
N ALA A 83 -13.02 -19.96 -25.32
CA ALA A 83 -12.75 -19.94 -26.75
C ALA A 83 -12.03 -21.21 -27.24
N ILE A 84 -11.03 -21.67 -26.50
CA ILE A 84 -10.30 -22.91 -26.83
C ILE A 84 -11.23 -24.13 -26.75
N ALA A 85 -12.08 -24.20 -25.73
CA ALA A 85 -13.05 -25.29 -25.59
C ALA A 85 -14.04 -25.33 -26.77
N LEU A 86 -14.57 -24.18 -27.20
CA LEU A 86 -15.46 -24.10 -28.36
C LEU A 86 -14.76 -24.53 -29.66
N LEU A 87 -13.53 -24.08 -29.89
CA LEU A 87 -12.75 -24.49 -31.06
C LEU A 87 -12.46 -25.99 -31.06
N ALA A 88 -12.10 -26.56 -29.91
CA ALA A 88 -11.87 -28.00 -29.78
C ALA A 88 -13.14 -28.81 -30.09
N MET A 89 -14.29 -28.38 -29.59
CA MET A 89 -15.58 -29.03 -29.87
C MET A 89 -15.96 -28.97 -31.35
N VAL A 90 -15.59 -27.91 -32.08
CA VAL A 90 -15.83 -27.78 -33.53
C VAL A 90 -14.85 -28.63 -34.35
N VAL A 91 -13.60 -28.74 -33.90
CA VAL A 91 -12.55 -29.52 -34.61
C VAL A 91 -12.68 -31.03 -34.35
N MET A 92 -13.29 -31.42 -33.23
CA MET A 92 -13.57 -32.83 -32.88
C MET A 92 -14.92 -33.34 -33.42
N VAL A 93 -15.67 -32.51 -34.15
CA VAL A 93 -16.87 -32.88 -34.93
C VAL A 93 -16.46 -33.23 -36.35
#